data_AF-A0AAD6A4A0-F1
#
_entry.id   AF-A0AAD6A4A0-F1
#
_cell.length_a   1.000
_cell.length_b   1.000
_cell.length_c   1.000
_cell.angle_alpha   90.00
_cell.angle_beta   90.00
_cell.angle_gamma   90.00
#
_symmetry.space_group_name_H-M   'P 1'
#
loop_
_entity.id
_entity.type
_entity.pdbx_description
1 polymer ?
#
loop_
_entity_poly.entity_id
_entity_poly.type
_entity_poly.pdbx_seq_one_letter_code
_entity_poly.pdbx_strand_id
1 'polypeptide(L)'
;MAVIDCTWDVSVFAVMAVIDCTCDVSVFAVMAVIDCTCDVSVFAVMAVIDCTWDVSVFAVMAVIDCTCDVSVFAVMAVIDCTCDVSVFAVMAVIDCTWDVSVFAVMAVIDCTCDVSVFAVMAVIDCTCDVSVFAVMAVIDCTLMSVKHQMCYLHQQLLVNLFLLLQLQL
;
A
#
# COMPACT_ATOMS: atom_id res chain seq x y z
N MET A 1 13.52 16.72 -20.19
CA MET A 1 12.13 16.67 -19.70
C MET A 1 11.26 16.36 -20.91
N ALA A 2 10.53 15.26 -20.86
CA ALA A 2 9.52 14.91 -21.86
C ALA A 2 8.15 15.31 -21.33
N VAL A 3 7.34 15.94 -22.17
CA VAL A 3 5.92 16.20 -21.92
C VAL A 3 5.16 15.55 -23.06
N ILE A 4 4.23 14.65 -22.73
CA ILE A 4 3.55 13.79 -23.70
C ILE A 4 2.05 13.84 -23.43
N ASP A 5 1.30 14.08 -24.49
CA ASP A 5 -0.15 13.92 -24.57
C ASP A 5 -0.42 12.83 -25.61
N CYS A 6 -1.13 11.78 -25.24
CA CYS A 6 -1.41 10.66 -26.13
C CYS A 6 -2.79 10.02 -25.92
N THR A 7 -3.37 9.58 -27.04
CA THR A 7 -4.64 8.84 -27.09
C THR A 7 -4.43 7.40 -27.57
N TRP A 8 -3.21 6.90 -27.45
CA TRP A 8 -2.77 5.55 -27.85
C TRP A 8 -1.69 5.10 -26.87
N ASP A 9 -1.37 3.81 -26.89
CA ASP A 9 -0.37 3.24 -25.99
C ASP A 9 1.01 3.86 -26.20
N VAL A 10 1.66 4.26 -25.11
CA VAL A 10 2.97 4.92 -25.15
C VAL A 10 3.94 4.28 -24.17
N SER A 11 5.20 4.17 -24.60
CA SER A 11 6.33 3.85 -23.74
C SER A 11 7.32 5.01 -23.69
N VAL A 12 7.73 5.39 -22.47
CA VAL A 12 8.60 6.55 -22.26
C VAL A 12 9.81 6.16 -21.44
N PHE A 13 10.98 6.53 -21.95
CA PHE A 13 12.23 6.50 -21.21
C PHE A 13 12.79 7.93 -21.11
N ALA A 14 12.87 8.48 -19.90
CA ALA A 14 13.38 9.84 -19.69
C ALA A 14 13.93 10.06 -18.29
N VAL A 15 14.78 11.07 -18.10
CA VAL A 15 15.16 11.49 -16.74
C VAL A 15 13.97 12.13 -16.01
N MET A 16 13.17 12.92 -16.73
CA MET A 16 11.96 13.58 -16.23
C MET A 16 10.85 13.40 -17.26
N ALA A 17 9.72 12.81 -16.87
CA ALA A 17 8.54 12.63 -17.71
C ALA A 17 7.30 13.25 -17.04
N VAL A 18 6.50 13.94 -17.85
CA VAL A 18 5.13 14.36 -17.53
C VAL A 18 4.23 13.81 -18.64
N ILE A 19 3.23 13.02 -18.28
CA ILE A 19 2.36 12.33 -19.24
C ILE A 19 0.90 12.57 -18.88
N ASP A 20 0.12 12.97 -19.88
CA ASP A 20 -1.34 13.02 -19.85
C ASP A 20 -1.85 12.06 -20.94
N CYS A 21 -2.71 11.11 -20.60
CA CYS A 21 -3.06 10.03 -21.53
C CYS A 21 -4.44 9.42 -21.25
N THR A 22 -5.12 8.98 -22.31
CA THR A 22 -6.40 8.24 -22.20
C THR A 22 -6.30 6.76 -22.57
N CYS A 23 -5.09 6.20 -22.53
CA CYS A 23 -4.72 4.83 -22.95
C CYS A 23 -3.60 4.28 -22.06
N ASP A 24 -3.06 3.11 -22.42
CA ASP A 24 -2.07 2.41 -21.59
C ASP A 24 -0.69 3.08 -21.65
N VAL A 25 -0.08 3.28 -20.49
CA VAL A 25 1.23 3.94 -20.39
C VAL A 25 2.24 3.09 -19.64
N SER A 26 3.43 2.98 -20.21
CA SER A 26 4.62 2.43 -19.54
C SER A 26 5.72 3.47 -19.41
N VAL A 27 6.16 3.75 -18.18
CA VAL A 27 7.19 4.76 -17.91
C VAL A 27 8.36 4.16 -17.16
N PHE A 28 9.55 4.39 -17.71
CA PHE A 28 10.80 4.22 -17.02
C PHE A 28 11.49 5.58 -16.87
N ALA A 29 11.57 6.11 -15.65
CA ALA A 29 12.14 7.44 -15.43
C ALA A 29 12.80 7.63 -14.07
N VAL A 30 13.61 8.68 -13.91
CA VAL A 30 14.05 9.07 -12.55
C VAL A 30 12.88 9.74 -11.82
N MET A 31 12.17 10.64 -12.50
CA MET A 31 10.96 11.28 -12.00
C MET A 31 9.84 11.15 -13.03
N ALA A 32 8.69 10.66 -12.59
CA ALA A 32 7.48 10.56 -13.39
C ALA A 32 6.31 11.28 -12.70
N VAL A 33 5.57 12.06 -13.48
CA VAL A 33 4.24 12.58 -13.13
C VAL A 33 3.29 12.13 -14.23
N ILE A 34 2.23 11.42 -13.86
CA ILE A 34 1.32 10.78 -14.80
C ILE A 34 -0.13 11.06 -14.38
N ASP A 35 -0.93 11.52 -15.33
CA ASP A 35 -2.38 11.61 -15.23
C ASP A 35 -2.96 10.76 -16.37
N CYS A 36 -3.74 9.71 -16.04
CA CYS A 36 -4.23 8.76 -17.04
C CYS A 36 -5.65 8.26 -16.77
N THR A 37 -6.42 8.03 -17.84
CA THR A 37 -7.76 7.41 -17.73
C THR A 37 -7.80 5.92 -18.12
N CYS A 38 -6.68 5.19 -17.93
CA CYS A 38 -6.45 3.79 -18.32
C CYS A 38 -5.33 3.16 -17.46
N ASP A 39 -4.70 2.08 -17.95
CA ASP A 39 -3.70 1.30 -17.21
C ASP A 39 -2.31 1.97 -17.24
N VAL A 40 -1.67 2.02 -16.07
CA VAL A 40 -0.35 2.64 -15.92
C VAL A 40 0.63 1.70 -15.24
N SER A 41 1.82 1.59 -15.84
CA SER A 41 2.97 0.89 -15.28
C SER A 41 4.18 1.82 -15.15
N VAL A 42 4.64 2.03 -13.91
CA VAL A 42 5.76 2.93 -13.63
C VAL A 42 6.88 2.22 -12.90
N PHE A 43 8.07 2.35 -13.48
CA PHE A 43 9.32 2.08 -12.81
C PHE A 43 10.11 3.39 -12.66
N ALA A 44 10.19 3.92 -11.44
CA ALA A 44 10.85 5.20 -11.22
C ALA A 44 11.55 5.36 -9.88
N VAL A 45 12.42 6.37 -9.73
CA VAL A 45 12.90 6.74 -8.38
C VAL A 45 11.78 7.47 -7.63
N MET A 46 11.10 8.40 -8.30
CA MET A 46 9.95 9.11 -7.77
C MET A 46 8.79 9.03 -8.77
N ALA A 47 7.62 8.64 -8.29
CA ALA A 47 6.40 8.60 -9.07
C ALA A 47 5.28 9.39 -8.36
N VAL A 48 4.57 10.21 -9.13
CA VAL A 48 3.27 10.78 -8.75
C VAL A 48 2.28 10.39 -9.85
N ILE A 49 1.20 9.73 -9.47
CA ILE A 49 0.26 9.14 -10.43
C ILE A 49 -1.18 9.45 -9.99
N ASP A 50 -1.98 9.95 -10.92
CA ASP A 50 -3.43 10.05 -10.82
C ASP A 50 -4.03 9.18 -11.94
N CYS A 51 -4.86 8.18 -11.59
CA CYS A 51 -5.38 7.22 -12.56
C CYS A 51 -6.80 6.73 -12.28
N THR A 52 -7.60 6.49 -13.32
CA THR A 52 -8.97 6.01 -13.13
C THR A 52 -9.16 4.49 -13.21
N TRP A 53 -8.17 3.74 -13.70
CA TRP A 53 -8.25 2.27 -13.82
C TRP A 53 -7.11 1.63 -13.02
N ASP A 54 -6.15 0.99 -13.68
CA ASP A 54 -5.20 0.13 -13.00
C ASP A 54 -3.81 0.78 -12.92
N VAL A 55 -3.20 0.67 -11.74
CA VAL A 55 -1.86 1.22 -11.50
C VAL A 55 -0.93 0.17 -10.90
N SER A 56 0.25 0.06 -11.53
CA SER A 56 1.37 -0.71 -11.02
C SER A 56 2.61 0.17 -10.88
N VAL A 57 3.12 0.31 -9.66
CA VAL A 57 4.28 1.14 -9.37
C VAL A 57 5.37 0.37 -8.67
N PHE A 58 6.56 0.44 -9.25
CA PHE A 58 7.80 0.08 -8.59
C PHE A 58 8.65 1.35 -8.44
N ALA A 59 8.77 1.87 -7.22
CA ALA A 59 9.50 3.10 -6.99
C ALA A 59 10.23 3.22 -5.65
N VAL A 60 11.15 4.18 -5.51
CA VAL A 60 11.67 4.53 -4.18
C VAL A 60 10.60 5.29 -3.40
N MET A 61 9.96 6.26 -4.06
CA MET A 61 8.84 7.01 -3.50
C MET A 61 7.68 7.00 -4.50
N ALA A 62 6.50 6.65 -4.01
CA ALA A 62 5.26 6.68 -4.78
C ALA A 62 4.21 7.52 -4.05
N VAL A 63 3.53 8.38 -4.80
CA VAL A 63 2.27 9.04 -4.42
C VAL A 63 1.25 8.70 -5.48
N ILE A 64 0.13 8.10 -5.09
CA ILE A 64 -0.86 7.57 -6.02
C ILE A 64 -2.25 7.98 -5.57
N ASP A 65 -3.04 8.50 -6.50
CA ASP A 65 -4.48 8.70 -6.37
C ASP A 65 -5.16 7.86 -7.45
N CYS A 66 -6.04 6.92 -7.09
CA CYS A 66 -6.68 6.04 -8.06
C CYS A 66 -8.13 5.65 -7.77
N THR A 67 -8.92 5.39 -8.82
CA THR A 67 -10.31 4.94 -8.63
C THR A 67 -10.58 3.43 -8.76
N CYS A 68 -9.60 2.63 -9.20
CA CYS A 68 -9.73 1.16 -9.27
C CYS A 68 -8.55 0.47 -8.57
N ASP A 69 -7.73 -0.30 -9.29
CA ASP A 69 -6.81 -1.25 -8.68
C ASP A 69 -5.39 -0.70 -8.60
N VAL A 70 -4.78 -0.80 -7.42
CA VAL A 70 -3.42 -0.30 -7.17
C VAL A 70 -2.51 -1.37 -6.60
N SER A 71 -1.35 -1.51 -7.24
CA SER A 71 -0.24 -2.34 -6.76
C SER A 71 1.03 -1.52 -6.64
N VAL A 72 1.57 -1.42 -5.41
CA VAL A 72 2.77 -0.64 -5.14
C VAL A 72 3.83 -1.48 -4.44
N PHE A 73 5.02 -1.46 -5.03
CA PHE A 73 6.24 -1.86 -4.38
C PHE A 73 7.14 -0.63 -4.23
N ALA A 74 7.30 -0.13 -2.99
CA ALA A 74 8.10 1.08 -2.77
C ALA A 74 8.84 1.15 -1.44
N VAL A 75 9.83 2.05 -1.31
CA VAL A 75 10.37 2.36 0.03
C VAL A 75 9.35 3.18 0.81
N MET A 76 8.77 4.18 0.17
CA MET A 76 7.69 4.99 0.72
C MET A 76 6.51 5.02 -0.25
N ALA A 77 5.33 4.72 0.25
CA ALA A 77 4.08 4.81 -0.50
C ALA A 77 3.08 5.70 0.24
N VAL A 78 2.45 6.62 -0.48
CA VAL A 78 1.24 7.34 -0.07
C VAL A 78 0.19 7.07 -1.13
N ILE A 79 -0.94 6.51 -0.73
CA ILE A 79 -1.97 6.05 -1.65
C ILE A 79 -3.33 6.53 -1.16
N ASP A 80 -4.11 7.13 -2.05
CA ASP A 80 -5.54 7.41 -1.88
C ASP A 80 -6.28 6.64 -2.98
N CYS A 81 -7.20 5.74 -2.62
CA CYS A 81 -7.91 4.92 -3.61
C CYS A 81 -9.39 4.68 -3.30
N THR A 82 -10.20 4.54 -4.34
CA THR A 82 -11.61 4.16 -4.19
C THR A 82 -11.93 2.69 -4.43
N CYS A 83 -10.94 1.79 -4.41
CA CYS A 83 -11.06 0.36 -4.73
C CYS A 83 -9.93 -0.45 -4.06
N ASP A 84 -9.37 -1.46 -4.74
CA ASP A 84 -8.47 -2.46 -4.17
C ASP A 84 -7.01 -2.01 -4.17
N VAL A 85 -6.35 -2.15 -3.03
CA VAL A 85 -4.96 -1.72 -2.86
C VAL A 85 -4.10 -2.83 -2.28
N SER A 86 -2.94 -3.03 -2.93
CA SER A 86 -1.87 -3.91 -2.47
C SER A 86 -0.55 -3.15 -2.36
N VAL A 87 0.00 -3.10 -1.15
CA VAL A 87 1.25 -2.39 -0.89
C VAL A 87 2.27 -3.27 -0.22
N PHE A 88 3.46 -3.28 -0.80
CA PHE A 88 4.68 -3.75 -0.17
C PHE A 88 5.63 -2.57 0.00
N ALA A 89 5.83 -2.11 1.24
CA ALA A 89 6.69 -0.95 1.47
C ALA A 89 7.46 -0.92 2.79
N VAL A 90 8.48 -0.06 2.91
CA VAL A 90 9.06 0.22 4.24
C VAL A 90 8.09 1.08 5.04
N MET A 91 7.55 2.12 4.41
CA MET A 91 6.50 2.96 4.98
C MET A 91 5.32 3.05 4.01
N ALA A 92 4.13 2.77 4.50
CA ALA A 92 2.89 2.91 3.76
C ALA A 92 1.94 3.84 4.52
N VAL A 93 1.36 4.81 3.81
CA VAL A 93 0.20 5.59 4.25
C VAL A 93 -0.88 5.38 3.20
N ILE A 94 -2.03 4.87 3.62
CA ILE A 94 -3.10 4.46 2.71
C ILE A 94 -4.43 4.99 3.22
N ASP A 95 -5.18 5.66 2.35
CA ASP A 95 -6.60 5.95 2.52
C ASP A 95 -7.36 5.20 1.42
N CYS A 96 -8.29 4.32 1.79
CA CYS A 96 -9.01 3.50 0.81
C CYS A 96 -10.47 3.25 1.18
N THR A 97 -11.36 3.24 0.20
CA THR A 97 -12.77 2.96 0.49
C THR A 97 -13.14 1.46 0.48
N TRP A 98 -12.37 0.60 -0.20
CA TRP A 98 -12.64 -0.84 -0.29
C TRP A 98 -11.57 -1.69 0.39
N ASP A 99 -10.86 -2.53 -0.36
CA ASP A 99 -10.04 -3.60 0.17
C ASP A 99 -8.57 -3.20 0.19
N VAL A 100 -7.92 -3.42 1.33
CA VAL A 100 -6.52 -3.06 1.52
C VAL A 100 -5.71 -4.25 2.04
N SER A 101 -4.59 -4.48 1.36
CA SER A 101 -3.56 -5.43 1.78
C SER A 101 -2.21 -4.74 1.89
N VAL A 102 -1.65 -4.73 3.11
CA VAL A 102 -0.36 -4.07 3.38
C VAL A 102 0.62 -5.02 4.00
N PHE A 103 1.79 -5.11 3.38
CA PHE A 103 2.99 -5.64 3.97
C PHE A 103 4.00 -4.52 4.14
N ALA A 104 4.23 -4.05 5.37
CA ALA A 104 5.15 -2.94 5.59
C ALA A 104 5.94 -2.96 6.90
N VAL A 105 7.03 -2.19 7.01
CA VAL A 105 7.65 -1.98 8.33
C VAL A 105 6.75 -1.09 9.18
N MET A 106 6.29 0.02 8.60
CA MET A 106 5.30 0.91 9.21
C MET A 106 4.11 1.07 8.26
N ALA A 107 2.92 0.87 8.77
CA ALA A 107 1.67 1.10 8.04
C ALA A 107 0.78 2.08 8.81
N VAL A 108 0.26 3.08 8.11
CA VAL A 108 -0.86 3.92 8.56
C VAL A 108 -1.96 3.75 7.54
N ILE A 109 -3.14 3.32 7.97
CA ILE A 109 -4.24 2.94 7.08
C ILE A 109 -5.53 3.54 7.60
N ASP A 110 -6.28 4.21 6.73
CA ASP A 110 -7.67 4.61 6.94
C ASP A 110 -8.52 3.89 5.88
N CYS A 111 -9.51 3.10 6.29
CA CYS A 111 -10.30 2.28 5.37
C CYS A 111 -11.78 2.11 5.71
N THR A 112 -12.63 2.02 4.69
CA THR A 112 -14.09 1.81 4.90
C THR A 112 -14.63 0.38 4.70
N CYS A 113 -13.83 -0.59 4.24
CA CYS A 113 -14.24 -2.00 4.09
C CYS A 113 -13.26 -3.00 4.73
N ASP A 114 -12.48 -3.74 3.94
CA ASP A 114 -11.69 -4.87 4.45
C ASP A 114 -10.20 -4.51 4.50
N VAL A 115 -9.57 -4.75 5.66
CA VAL A 115 -8.13 -4.48 5.83
C VAL A 115 -7.39 -5.72 6.29
N SER A 116 -6.29 -6.02 5.59
CA SER A 116 -5.28 -7.01 5.97
C SER A 116 -3.91 -6.36 6.11
N VAL A 117 -3.33 -6.42 7.31
CA VAL A 117 -2.04 -5.78 7.60
C VAL A 117 -1.06 -6.78 8.17
N PHE A 118 0.09 -6.89 7.53
CA PHE A 118 1.29 -7.49 8.07
C PHE A 118 2.34 -6.40 8.25
N ALA A 119 2.62 -5.98 9.49
CA ALA A 119 3.60 -4.91 9.70
C ALA A 119 4.47 -5.04 10.96
N VAL A 120 5.54 -4.26 11.09
CA VAL A 120 6.21 -4.14 12.40
C VAL A 120 5.39 -3.20 13.30
N MET A 121 4.96 -2.06 12.75
CA MET A 121 4.06 -1.14 13.42
C MET A 121 2.88 -0.84 12.51
N ALA A 122 1.67 -0.91 13.04
CA ALA A 122 0.46 -0.52 12.33
C ALA A 122 -0.36 0.50 13.12
N VAL A 123 -0.87 1.52 12.45
CA VAL A 123 -1.94 2.39 12.93
C VAL A 123 -3.07 2.27 11.92
N ILE A 124 -4.24 1.84 12.39
CA ILE A 124 -5.37 1.54 11.52
C ILE A 124 -6.61 2.22 12.08
N ASP A 125 -7.25 3.03 11.24
CA ASP A 125 -8.63 3.50 11.43
C ASP A 125 -9.50 2.76 10.41
N CYS A 126 -10.62 2.20 10.86
CA CYS A 126 -11.45 1.36 10.02
C CYS A 126 -12.95 1.49 10.32
N THR A 127 -13.79 1.32 9.29
CA THR A 127 -15.25 1.21 9.51
C THR A 127 -15.82 -0.20 9.35
N CYS A 128 -14.99 -1.24 9.14
CA CYS A 128 -15.42 -2.61 8.81
C CYS A 128 -14.43 -3.72 9.31
N ASP A 129 -14.23 -4.83 8.58
CA ASP A 129 -13.49 -6.01 9.04
C ASP A 129 -11.96 -5.84 8.95
N VAL A 130 -11.25 -6.20 10.03
CA VAL A 130 -9.79 -6.00 10.11
C VAL A 130 -9.05 -7.25 10.56
N SER A 131 -7.97 -7.58 9.84
CA SER A 131 -7.01 -8.62 10.19
C SER A 131 -5.60 -8.06 10.29
N VAL A 132 -4.95 -8.21 11.45
CA VAL A 132 -3.64 -7.61 11.71
C VAL A 132 -2.67 -8.61 12.31
N PHE A 133 -1.52 -8.75 11.67
CA PHE A 133 -0.33 -9.36 12.22
C PHE A 133 0.75 -8.28 12.33
N ALA A 134 0.95 -7.68 13.52
CA ALA A 134 1.97 -6.65 13.64
C ALA A 134 2.61 -6.47 15.00
N VAL A 135 3.94 -6.37 15.10
CA VAL A 135 4.69 -6.30 16.39
C VAL A 135 4.12 -5.25 17.36
N MET A 136 3.59 -4.15 16.85
CA MET A 136 2.69 -3.27 17.59
C MET A 136 1.58 -2.81 16.66
N ALA A 137 0.36 -2.69 17.20
CA ALA A 137 -0.71 -2.03 16.47
C ALA A 137 -1.59 -1.17 17.38
N VAL A 138 -2.04 -0.04 16.84
CA VAL A 138 -3.13 0.78 17.36
C VAL A 138 -4.26 0.66 16.34
N ILE A 139 -5.44 0.25 16.79
CA ILE A 139 -6.59 0.00 15.93
C ILE A 139 -7.78 0.74 16.52
N ASP A 140 -8.38 1.64 15.75
CA ASP A 140 -9.71 2.19 15.99
C ASP A 140 -10.65 1.64 14.92
N CYS A 141 -11.80 1.11 15.33
CA CYS A 141 -12.75 0.51 14.41
C CYS A 141 -14.19 0.76 14.87
N THR A 142 -15.02 1.31 13.98
CA THR A 142 -16.35 1.83 14.36
C THR A 142 -17.53 0.91 14.06
N LEU A 143 -17.38 -0.13 13.23
CA LEU A 143 -18.34 -1.23 13.03
C LEU A 143 -17.54 -2.51 12.65
N MET A 144 -17.91 -3.69 13.16
CA MET A 144 -17.42 -5.05 12.80
C MET A 144 -16.05 -5.55 13.35
N SER A 145 -15.64 -6.76 12.92
CA SER A 145 -14.85 -7.77 13.67
C SER A 145 -13.33 -7.55 13.58
N VAL A 146 -12.65 -7.39 14.72
CA VAL A 146 -11.19 -7.22 14.79
C VAL A 146 -10.50 -8.55 15.09
N LYS A 147 -9.65 -9.01 14.16
CA LYS A 147 -8.78 -10.19 14.32
C LYS A 147 -7.32 -9.74 14.46
N HIS A 148 -6.79 -9.86 15.66
CA HIS A 148 -5.42 -9.44 15.98
C HIS A 148 -4.53 -10.68 16.24
N GLN A 149 -3.46 -10.87 15.45
CA GLN A 149 -2.57 -12.04 15.47
C GLN A 149 -1.20 -11.80 16.12
N MET A 150 -1.06 -10.80 16.98
CA MET A 150 0.14 -10.58 17.83
C MET A 150 0.39 -11.58 18.94
N CYS A 151 -0.04 -12.81 18.72
CA CYS A 151 0.20 -13.88 19.66
C CYS A 151 1.51 -14.62 19.38
N TYR A 152 2.07 -14.67 18.16
CA TYR A 152 3.11 -15.69 17.92
C TYR A 152 4.38 -15.49 18.77
N LEU A 153 4.95 -14.29 18.88
CA LEU A 153 6.17 -14.07 19.67
C LEU A 153 5.89 -13.78 21.16
N HIS A 154 4.76 -13.13 21.50
CA HIS A 154 4.35 -12.90 22.90
C HIS A 154 3.85 -14.20 23.57
N GLN A 155 3.14 -15.06 22.84
CA GLN A 155 2.75 -16.40 23.28
C GLN A 155 3.94 -17.35 23.28
N GLN A 156 4.92 -17.26 22.36
CA GLN A 156 6.18 -18.02 22.49
C GLN A 156 6.97 -17.61 23.74
N LEU A 157 7.02 -16.31 24.07
CA LEU A 157 7.72 -15.80 25.26
C LEU A 157 6.99 -16.17 26.57
N LEU A 158 5.65 -16.13 26.61
CA LEU A 158 4.81 -16.60 27.73
C LEU A 158 4.81 -18.13 27.88
N VAL A 159 4.75 -18.90 26.79
CA VAL A 159 4.79 -20.38 26.79
C VAL A 159 6.14 -20.86 27.31
N ASN A 160 7.24 -20.21 26.90
CA ASN A 160 8.56 -20.51 27.45
C ASN A 160 8.65 -20.15 28.95
N LEU A 161 8.09 -19.02 29.38
CA LEU A 161 8.10 -18.59 30.79
C LEU A 161 7.26 -19.48 31.73
N PHE A 162 6.15 -20.05 31.25
CA PHE A 162 5.28 -20.96 32.01
C PHE A 162 5.82 -22.41 32.08
N LEU A 163 6.37 -22.94 30.98
CA LEU A 163 7.06 -24.25 31.00
C LEU A 163 8.23 -24.27 31.99
N LEU A 164 8.96 -23.16 32.08
CA LEU A 164 10.06 -22.98 33.03
C LEU A 164 9.62 -23.02 34.50
N LEU A 165 8.37 -22.66 34.83
CA LEU A 165 7.85 -22.69 36.21
C LEU A 165 7.25 -24.04 36.65
N GLN A 166 6.77 -24.90 35.72
CA GLN A 166 6.09 -26.17 36.04
C GLN A 166 7.01 -27.40 35.99
N LEU A 167 8.15 -27.33 35.29
CA LEU A 167 9.21 -28.34 35.44
C LEU A 167 9.94 -28.26 36.81
N GLN A 168 9.65 -27.24 37.63
CA GLN A 168 10.25 -27.00 38.95
C GLN A 168 9.36 -27.41 40.16
N LEU A 169 8.26 -28.15 39.93
CA LEU A 169 7.46 -28.88 40.95
C LEU A 169 7.25 -30.34 40.51
#